data_AF-A0A8S9F7K7-F1
#
_entry.id   AF-A0A8S9F7K7-F1
#
_cell.length_a   1.000
_cell.length_b   1.000
_cell.length_c   1.000
_cell.angle_alpha   90.00
_cell.angle_beta   90.00
_cell.angle_gamma   90.00
#
_symmetry.space_group_name_H-M   'P 1'
#
loop_
_entity.id
_entity.type
_entity.pdbx_description
1 polymer ?
#
loop_
_entity_poly.entity_id
_entity_poly.type
_entity_poly.pdbx_seq_one_letter_code
_entity_poly.pdbx_strand_id
1 'polypeptide(L)'
;STATIMETHRDCVSGRDNQAQVPCYEYWKDCRTDAVKTDTHCYVLSFTVQEKEKLAQMGVEEKEKGHWKLPDGREVLPKSLALRIMREFHGKTHWGTQALIDQFAVKYMCTGIYNIAKRIVSECMTCQKVNK
;
A
#
# COMPACT_ATOMS: atom_id res chain seq x y z
N SER A 1 12.66 1.79 21.58
CA SER A 1 11.80 2.82 20.94
C SER A 1 11.22 2.24 19.66
N THR A 2 9.92 2.35 19.41
CA THR A 2 9.23 1.80 18.21
C THR A 2 9.86 2.24 16.88
N ALA A 3 10.52 3.40 16.85
CA ALA A 3 11.32 3.88 15.72
C ALA A 3 12.48 2.94 15.35
N THR A 4 13.22 2.44 16.35
CA THR A 4 14.37 1.53 16.15
C THR A 4 13.95 0.21 15.50
N ILE A 5 12.76 -0.30 15.84
CA ILE A 5 12.20 -1.54 15.30
C ILE A 5 11.83 -1.38 13.81
N MET A 6 11.28 -0.22 13.43
CA MET A 6 10.92 0.07 12.04
C MET A 6 12.14 0.35 11.14
N GLU A 7 13.23 0.89 11.69
CA GLU A 7 14.49 1.09 10.98
C GLU A 7 15.19 -0.24 10.70
N THR A 8 15.32 -1.12 11.71
CA THR A 8 15.89 -2.48 11.54
C THR A 8 15.14 -3.34 10.51
N HIS A 9 13.83 -3.14 10.36
CA HIS A 9 13.02 -3.87 9.39
C HIS A 9 13.26 -3.41 7.94
N ARG A 10 13.45 -2.09 7.73
CA ARG A 10 13.79 -1.50 6.41
C ARG A 10 15.17 -1.98 5.92
N ASP A 11 16.13 -2.13 6.83
CA ASP A 11 17.50 -2.53 6.49
C ASP A 11 17.59 -4.04 6.19
N CYS A 12 16.80 -4.86 6.89
CA CYS A 12 16.64 -6.29 6.58
C CYS A 12 15.96 -6.52 5.21
N VAL A 13 14.88 -5.80 4.89
CA VAL A 13 14.18 -5.92 3.59
C VAL A 13 15.05 -5.42 2.43
N SER A 14 15.91 -4.42 2.66
CA SER A 14 16.83 -3.90 1.64
C SER A 14 18.14 -4.68 1.50
N GLY A 15 18.33 -5.78 2.26
CA GLY A 15 19.53 -6.62 2.22
C GLY A 15 20.81 -5.90 2.63
N ARG A 16 20.69 -4.79 3.36
CA ARG A 16 21.82 -3.92 3.73
C ARG A 16 22.38 -4.19 5.12
N ASP A 17 21.76 -5.09 5.88
CA ASP A 17 22.19 -5.40 7.23
C ASP A 17 22.51 -6.90 7.41
N ASN A 18 23.79 -7.20 7.62
CA ASN A 18 24.27 -8.51 8.05
C ASN A 18 24.22 -8.66 9.59
N GLN A 19 23.62 -7.68 10.29
CA GLN A 19 23.62 -7.53 11.74
C GLN A 19 22.22 -7.42 12.35
N ALA A 20 21.16 -7.69 11.57
CA ALA A 20 19.81 -7.80 12.11
C ALA A 20 19.74 -8.94 13.14
N GLN A 21 19.56 -8.59 14.41
CA GLN A 21 19.53 -9.53 15.55
C GLN A 21 18.30 -10.47 15.54
N VAL A 22 17.33 -10.21 14.65
CA VAL A 22 16.11 -11.00 14.44
C VAL A 22 15.89 -11.23 12.93
N PRO A 23 15.65 -12.47 12.49
CA PRO A 23 15.39 -12.76 11.08
C PRO A 23 14.15 -12.03 10.53
N CYS A 24 14.20 -11.53 9.29
CA CYS A 24 13.08 -10.86 8.61
C CYS A 24 11.73 -11.62 8.68
N TYR A 25 11.74 -12.94 8.79
CA TYR A 25 10.52 -13.75 8.90
C TYR A 25 9.83 -13.64 10.27
N GLU A 26 10.58 -13.30 11.33
CA GLU A 26 10.02 -13.16 12.69
C GLU A 26 9.16 -11.91 12.84
N TYR A 27 9.46 -10.84 12.11
CA TYR A 27 8.69 -9.59 12.10
C TYR A 27 7.24 -9.75 11.65
N TRP A 28 6.95 -10.81 10.90
CA TRP A 28 5.62 -11.07 10.35
C TRP A 28 4.90 -12.25 11.00
N LYS A 29 5.45 -12.84 12.08
CA LYS A 29 4.86 -14.00 12.76
C LYS A 29 3.43 -13.74 13.27
N ASP A 30 3.13 -12.48 13.62
CA ASP A 30 1.80 -12.06 14.09
C ASP A 30 0.94 -11.41 13.00
N CYS A 31 1.41 -11.41 11.74
CA CYS A 31 0.66 -10.80 10.63
C CYS A 31 -0.48 -11.72 10.22
N ARG A 32 -1.72 -11.21 10.31
CA ARG A 32 -2.94 -11.96 10.00
C ARG A 32 -2.96 -12.50 8.57
N THR A 33 -3.69 -13.59 8.35
CA THR A 33 -3.83 -14.23 7.03
C THR A 33 -4.62 -13.42 6.02
N ASP A 34 -5.37 -12.40 6.47
CA ASP A 34 -6.11 -11.44 5.64
C ASP A 34 -5.33 -10.14 5.43
N ALA A 35 -4.00 -10.16 5.61
CA ALA A 35 -3.17 -8.98 5.60
C ALA A 35 -2.13 -8.96 4.47
N VAL A 36 -1.92 -7.76 3.92
CA VAL A 36 -0.87 -7.49 2.93
C VAL A 36 0.39 -7.03 3.64
N LYS A 37 1.49 -7.72 3.32
CA LYS A 37 2.83 -7.39 3.78
C LYS A 37 3.46 -6.39 2.81
N THR A 38 3.77 -5.22 3.33
CA THR A 38 4.61 -4.22 2.65
C THR A 38 5.99 -4.21 3.29
N ASP A 39 6.94 -3.50 2.70
CA ASP A 39 8.33 -3.49 3.16
C ASP A 39 8.50 -2.91 4.57
N THR A 40 7.46 -2.30 5.15
CA THR A 40 7.51 -1.68 6.49
C THR A 40 6.29 -1.97 7.37
N HIS A 41 5.18 -2.48 6.81
CA HIS A 41 3.92 -2.65 7.54
C HIS A 41 3.10 -3.86 7.06
N CYS A 42 2.34 -4.44 8.00
CA CYS A 42 1.30 -5.44 7.75
C CYS A 42 -0.05 -4.74 7.83
N TYR A 43 -0.82 -4.76 6.74
CA TYR A 43 -2.12 -4.11 6.69
C TYR A 43 -3.23 -5.11 6.45
N VAL A 44 -4.26 -5.06 7.26
CA VAL A 44 -5.41 -5.94 7.12
C VAL A 44 -6.34 -5.43 6.03
N LEU A 45 -6.74 -6.35 5.16
CA LEU A 45 -7.64 -6.09 4.07
C LEU A 45 -9.08 -6.12 4.57
N SER A 46 -9.71 -4.95 4.59
CA SER A 46 -11.13 -4.80 4.89
C SER A 46 -11.82 -4.09 3.73
N PHE A 47 -12.46 -4.88 2.88
CA PHE A 47 -13.23 -4.40 1.74
C PHE A 47 -14.68 -4.16 2.13
N THR A 48 -15.24 -3.03 1.67
CA THR A 48 -16.68 -2.79 1.78
C THR A 48 -17.46 -3.69 0.83
N VAL A 49 -18.76 -3.86 1.09
CA VAL A 49 -19.65 -4.63 0.21
C VAL A 49 -19.59 -4.09 -1.22
N GLN A 50 -19.61 -2.78 -1.39
CA GLN A 50 -19.57 -2.12 -2.70
C GLN A 50 -18.24 -2.34 -3.43
N GLU A 51 -17.12 -2.46 -2.70
CA GLU A 51 -15.84 -2.80 -3.32
C GLU A 51 -15.85 -4.24 -3.81
N LYS A 52 -16.37 -5.19 -3.02
CA LYS A 52 -16.49 -6.59 -3.41
C LYS A 52 -17.40 -6.77 -4.62
N GLU A 53 -18.56 -6.11 -4.64
CA GLU A 53 -19.49 -6.11 -5.78
C GLU A 53 -18.80 -5.60 -7.05
N LYS A 54 -18.02 -4.51 -6.94
CA LYS A 54 -17.30 -3.96 -8.08
C LYS A 54 -16.19 -4.89 -8.57
N LEU A 55 -15.48 -5.57 -7.67
CA LEU A 55 -14.48 -6.57 -8.04
C LEU A 55 -15.11 -7.77 -8.75
N ALA A 56 -16.27 -8.24 -8.28
CA ALA A 56 -17.04 -9.29 -8.94
C ALA A 56 -17.49 -8.87 -10.35
N GLN A 57 -17.98 -7.64 -10.53
CA GLN A 57 -18.34 -7.10 -11.84
C GLN A 57 -17.15 -7.00 -12.81
N MET A 58 -15.95 -6.79 -12.28
CA MET A 58 -14.71 -6.76 -13.05
C MET A 58 -14.16 -8.16 -13.37
N GLY A 59 -14.81 -9.23 -12.90
CA GLY A 59 -14.33 -10.61 -13.04
C GLY A 59 -13.09 -10.91 -12.21
N VAL A 60 -12.83 -10.12 -11.15
CA VAL A 60 -11.72 -10.36 -10.23
C VAL A 60 -12.18 -11.33 -9.15
N GLU A 61 -11.62 -12.52 -9.16
CA GLU A 61 -11.94 -13.57 -8.20
C GLU A 61 -11.12 -13.45 -6.91
N GLU A 62 -11.74 -13.81 -5.80
CA GLU A 62 -11.09 -13.98 -4.50
C GLU A 62 -10.25 -15.27 -4.55
N LYS A 63 -8.93 -15.16 -4.33
CA LYS A 63 -8.01 -16.32 -4.39
C LYS A 63 -7.90 -17.00 -3.03
N GLU A 64 -7.74 -16.20 -1.99
CA GLU A 64 -7.68 -16.61 -0.59
C GLU A 64 -8.62 -15.70 0.19
N LYS A 65 -9.06 -16.13 1.38
CA LYS A 65 -10.05 -15.38 2.17
C LYS A 65 -9.57 -13.95 2.43
N GLY A 66 -10.24 -12.97 1.83
CA GLY A 66 -9.91 -11.55 1.94
C GLY A 66 -8.83 -11.05 0.96
N HIS A 67 -8.37 -11.89 0.03
CA HIS A 67 -7.32 -11.57 -0.93
C HIS A 67 -7.80 -11.67 -2.36
N TRP A 68 -7.71 -10.55 -3.08
CA TRP A 68 -8.05 -10.42 -4.48
C TRP A 68 -6.77 -10.09 -5.25
N LYS A 69 -6.47 -10.87 -6.29
CA LYS A 69 -5.30 -10.66 -7.15
C LYS A 69 -5.71 -10.60 -8.60
N LEU A 70 -5.09 -9.69 -9.34
CA LEU A 70 -5.22 -9.64 -10.79
C LEU A 70 -4.42 -10.78 -11.45
N PRO A 71 -4.75 -11.16 -12.71
CA PRO A 71 -3.98 -12.15 -13.46
C PRO A 71 -2.50 -11.80 -13.65
N ASP A 72 -2.17 -10.51 -13.61
CA ASP A 72 -0.79 -9.99 -13.67
C ASP A 72 -0.03 -10.08 -12.33
N GLY A 73 -0.67 -10.62 -11.29
CA GLY A 73 -0.07 -10.84 -9.97
C GLY A 73 -0.22 -9.67 -8.99
N ARG A 74 -0.79 -8.53 -9.41
CA ARG A 74 -0.99 -7.39 -8.52
C ARG A 74 -2.06 -7.65 -7.47
N GLU A 75 -1.77 -7.26 -6.23
CA GLU A 75 -2.71 -7.35 -5.12
C GLU A 75 -3.72 -6.21 -5.21
N VAL A 76 -5.00 -6.53 -5.10
CA VAL A 76 -6.05 -5.52 -5.00
C VAL A 76 -6.13 -5.05 -3.55
N LEU A 77 -6.14 -3.75 -3.33
CA LEU A 77 -6.28 -3.12 -2.02
C LEU A 77 -7.64 -2.43 -1.88
N PRO A 78 -8.23 -2.42 -0.67
CA PRO A 78 -9.39 -1.58 -0.38
C PRO A 78 -8.97 -0.11 -0.42
N LYS A 79 -9.92 0.77 -0.73
CA LYS A 79 -9.66 2.22 -0.89
C LYS A 79 -9.07 2.84 0.36
N SER A 80 -9.49 2.39 1.54
CA SER A 80 -8.99 2.86 2.83
C SER A 80 -7.48 2.63 2.98
N LEU A 81 -6.99 1.46 2.56
CA LEU A 81 -5.58 1.13 2.60
C LEU A 81 -4.81 1.81 1.47
N ALA A 82 -5.36 1.84 0.25
CA ALA A 82 -4.76 2.54 -0.88
C ALA A 82 -4.51 4.03 -0.55
N LEU A 83 -5.49 4.70 0.09
CA LEU A 83 -5.37 6.07 0.58
C LEU A 83 -4.20 6.25 1.56
N ARG A 84 -4.02 5.33 2.51
CA ARG A 84 -2.92 5.39 3.49
C ARG A 84 -1.56 5.29 2.80
N ILE A 85 -1.38 4.29 1.94
CA ILE A 85 -0.13 4.07 1.21
C ILE A 85 0.20 5.26 0.32
N MET A 86 -0.77 5.77 -0.45
CA MET A 86 -0.54 6.93 -1.31
C MET A 86 -0.25 8.21 -0.52
N ARG A 87 -0.84 8.41 0.67
CA ARG A 87 -0.49 9.53 1.55
C ARG A 87 0.95 9.44 2.04
N GLU A 88 1.43 8.24 2.36
CA GLU A 88 2.83 8.03 2.74
C GLU A 88 3.79 8.31 1.58
N PHE A 89 3.48 7.85 0.37
CA PHE A 89 4.28 8.14 -0.82
C PHE A 89 4.30 9.64 -1.13
N HIS A 90 3.13 10.27 -1.15
CA HIS A 90 3.01 11.69 -1.44
C HIS A 90 3.68 12.55 -0.38
N GLY A 91 3.55 12.21 0.91
CA GLY A 91 4.18 12.98 1.99
C GLY A 91 5.70 12.98 1.94
N LYS A 92 6.32 11.95 1.34
CA LYS A 92 7.79 11.85 1.17
C LYS A 92 8.29 12.50 -0.13
N THR A 93 7.47 12.49 -1.18
CA THR A 93 7.93 12.79 -2.56
C THR A 93 7.26 14.02 -3.17
N HIS A 94 6.10 14.42 -2.65
CA HIS A 94 5.21 15.41 -3.24
C HIS A 94 4.88 15.18 -4.73
N TRP A 95 4.93 13.92 -5.17
CA TRP A 95 4.60 13.56 -6.54
C TRP A 95 3.17 13.95 -6.92
N GLY A 96 3.04 14.35 -8.18
CA GLY A 96 1.76 14.66 -8.82
C GLY A 96 0.87 13.43 -8.99
N THR A 97 -0.38 13.66 -9.38
CA THR A 97 -1.42 12.62 -9.42
C THR A 97 -1.02 11.41 -10.27
N GLN A 98 -0.48 11.63 -11.48
CA GLN A 98 -0.10 10.53 -12.38
C GLN A 98 1.05 9.70 -11.80
N ALA A 99 2.11 10.35 -11.31
CA ALA A 99 3.26 9.65 -10.73
C ALA A 99 2.89 8.82 -9.49
N LEU A 100 1.93 9.28 -8.67
CA LEU A 100 1.40 8.47 -7.57
C LEU A 100 0.64 7.24 -8.07
N ILE A 101 -0.18 7.38 -9.11
CA ILE A 101 -0.93 6.27 -9.72
C ILE A 101 0.05 5.25 -10.29
N ASP A 102 1.05 5.70 -11.04
CA ASP A 102 2.03 4.84 -11.70
C ASP A 102 2.84 4.06 -10.66
N GLN A 103 3.34 4.73 -9.61
CA GLN A 103 4.07 4.06 -8.54
C GLN A 103 3.21 3.03 -7.79
N PHE A 104 1.95 3.36 -7.52
CA PHE A 104 1.03 2.44 -6.86
C PHE A 104 0.75 1.21 -7.74
N ALA A 105 0.54 1.43 -9.04
CA ALA A 105 0.18 0.42 -10.02
C ALA A 105 1.26 -0.63 -10.28
N VAL A 106 2.52 -0.40 -9.85
CA VAL A 106 3.62 -1.38 -9.93
C VAL A 106 3.30 -2.64 -9.12
N LYS A 107 2.72 -2.49 -7.92
CA LYS A 107 2.51 -3.61 -6.98
C LYS A 107 1.03 -3.84 -6.66
N TYR A 108 0.21 -2.81 -6.80
CA TYR A 108 -1.16 -2.82 -6.29
C TYR A 108 -2.18 -2.37 -7.32
N MET A 109 -3.42 -2.79 -7.11
CA MET A 109 -4.61 -2.29 -7.78
C MET A 109 -5.60 -1.77 -6.76
N CYS A 110 -6.36 -0.73 -7.08
CA CYS A 110 -7.47 -0.25 -6.25
C CYS A 110 -8.56 0.36 -7.14
N THR A 111 -9.82 0.09 -6.82
CA THR A 111 -10.93 0.73 -7.54
C THR A 111 -10.98 2.23 -7.22
N GLY A 112 -11.08 3.07 -8.25
CA GLY A 112 -11.17 4.53 -8.06
C GLY A 112 -9.85 5.21 -7.66
N ILE A 113 -8.71 4.61 -7.97
CA ILE A 113 -7.36 5.11 -7.63
C ILE A 113 -7.13 6.57 -8.02
N TYR A 114 -7.59 6.98 -9.20
CA TYR A 114 -7.44 8.34 -9.71
C TYR A 114 -8.06 9.39 -8.77
N ASN A 115 -9.27 9.14 -8.26
CA ASN A 115 -9.95 10.07 -7.36
C ASN A 115 -9.21 10.18 -6.02
N ILE A 116 -8.61 9.10 -5.55
CA ILE A 116 -7.81 9.09 -4.33
C ILE A 116 -6.53 9.92 -4.53
N ALA A 117 -5.77 9.65 -5.60
CA ALA A 117 -4.55 10.37 -5.90
C ALA A 117 -4.80 11.87 -6.14
N LYS A 118 -5.85 12.20 -6.91
CA LYS A 118 -6.27 13.59 -7.14
C LYS A 118 -6.59 14.30 -5.83
N ARG A 119 -7.36 13.65 -4.94
CA ARG A 119 -7.71 14.20 -3.63
C ARG A 119 -6.46 14.50 -2.79
N ILE A 120 -5.55 13.52 -2.67
CA ILE A 120 -4.30 13.68 -1.88
C ILE A 120 -3.50 14.89 -2.36
N VAL A 121 -3.27 15.00 -3.68
CA VAL A 121 -2.48 16.10 -4.26
C VAL A 121 -3.21 17.43 -4.07
N SER A 122 -4.53 17.44 -4.27
CA SER A 122 -5.33 18.66 -4.10
C SER A 122 -5.39 19.16 -2.66
N GLU A 123 -5.29 18.27 -1.66
CA GLU A 123 -5.28 18.63 -0.24
C GLU A 123 -3.88 19.03 0.26
N CYS A 124 -2.85 18.94 -0.58
CA CYS A 124 -1.46 19.17 -0.17
C CYS A 124 -1.05 20.65 -0.25
N MET A 125 -0.92 21.28 0.91
CA MET A 125 -0.51 22.69 1.03
C MET A 125 0.87 22.97 0.41
N THR A 126 1.82 22.03 0.51
CA THR A 126 3.16 22.19 -0.08
C THR A 126 3.06 22.25 -1.61
N CYS A 127 2.35 21.31 -2.23
CA CYS A 127 2.18 21.27 -3.68
C CYS A 127 1.39 22.47 -4.20
N GLN A 128 0.34 22.90 -3.49
CA GLN A 128 -0.44 24.09 -3.84
C GLN A 128 0.41 25.38 -3.86
N LYS A 129 1.41 25.48 -2.99
CA LYS A 129 2.29 26.66 -2.93
C LYS A 129 3.28 26.72 -4.09
N VAL A 130 3.77 25.56 -4.54
CA VAL A 130 4.82 25.47 -5.57
C VAL A 130 4.23 25.51 -6.99
N ASN A 131 3.04 24.95 -7.20
CA ASN A 131 2.41 24.85 -8.52
C ASN A 131 1.51 26.06 -8.86
N LYS A 132 1.95 27.27 -8.50
CA LYS A 132 1.26 28.52 -8.86
C LYS A 132 1.60 28.98 -10.27
#